data_AF-A0A847N7R2-F1
#
_entry.id   AF-A0A847N7R2-F1
#
_cell.length_a   1.000
_cell.length_b   1.000
_cell.length_c   1.000
_cell.angle_alpha   90.00
_cell.angle_beta   90.00
_cell.angle_gamma   90.00
#
_symmetry.space_group_name_H-M   'P 1'
#
loop_
_entity.id
_entity.type
_entity.pdbx_description
1 polymer ?
#
loop_
_entity_poly.entity_id
_entity_poly.type
_entity_poly.pdbx_seq_one_letter_code
_entity_poly.pdbx_strand_id
1 'polypeptide(L)'
;MQLKYRIKKTSEIDAVFKKRNTVGNMFFVIYIKKQDEFNHFRFSLSIGKKYGKAHERNLIKRRIREVIRFYKEEISTDVEFVIVIKPKARELTFAEIKENLEKLMIRSKLIVRKEIEDEKL
;
A
#
# COMPACT_ATOMS: atom_id res chain seq x y z
N MET A 1 -14.57 -1.70 2.03
CA MET A 1 -13.82 -0.44 2.25
C MET A 1 -14.51 0.69 1.49
N GLN A 2 -14.70 1.85 2.12
CA GLN A 2 -15.51 2.94 1.57
C GLN A 2 -14.81 3.65 0.38
N LEU A 3 -15.59 4.31 -0.48
CA LEU A 3 -15.09 4.98 -1.69
C LEU A 3 -14.15 6.16 -1.39
N LYS A 4 -14.33 6.85 -0.25
CA LYS A 4 -13.55 8.04 0.14
C LYS A 4 -12.03 7.80 0.19
N TYR A 5 -11.63 6.64 0.70
CA TYR A 5 -10.23 6.22 0.82
C TYR A 5 -9.56 5.83 -0.51
N ARG A 6 -10.22 5.97 -1.67
CA ARG A 6 -9.69 5.51 -2.96
C ARG A 6 -9.32 6.67 -3.88
N ILE A 7 -8.12 6.61 -4.43
CA ILE A 7 -7.67 7.46 -5.54
C ILE A 7 -8.10 6.77 -6.84
N LYS A 8 -8.91 7.45 -7.65
CA LYS A 8 -9.41 6.93 -8.93
C LYS A 8 -8.84 7.67 -10.14
N LYS A 9 -8.58 8.97 -10.01
CA LYS A 9 -8.11 9.80 -11.13
C LYS A 9 -6.65 9.48 -11.43
N THR A 10 -6.34 9.27 -12.70
CA THR A 10 -4.96 9.01 -13.16
C THR A 10 -4.04 10.17 -12.79
N SER A 11 -4.50 11.41 -12.94
CA SER A 11 -3.73 12.61 -12.57
C SER A 11 -3.33 12.65 -11.08
N GLU A 12 -4.20 12.18 -10.19
CA GLU A 12 -3.91 12.07 -8.75
C GLU A 12 -2.86 10.98 -8.49
N ILE A 13 -2.97 9.82 -9.17
CA ILE A 13 -1.99 8.74 -9.08
C ILE A 13 -0.62 9.20 -9.60
N ASP A 14 -0.59 9.92 -10.73
CA ASP A 14 0.63 10.47 -11.32
C ASP A 14 1.29 11.51 -10.40
N ALA A 15 0.49 12.32 -9.71
CA ALA A 15 0.99 13.27 -8.72
C ALA A 15 1.71 12.56 -7.55
N VAL A 16 1.20 11.40 -7.11
CA VAL A 16 1.88 10.58 -6.09
C VAL A 16 3.19 10.01 -6.63
N PHE A 17 3.21 9.50 -7.87
CA PHE A 17 4.44 8.99 -8.50
C PHE A 17 5.53 10.06 -8.65
N LYS A 18 5.15 11.31 -8.96
CA LYS A 18 6.08 12.43 -9.13
C LYS A 18 6.84 12.80 -7.85
N LYS A 19 6.31 12.51 -6.65
CA LYS A 19 6.97 12.85 -5.38
C LYS A 19 8.22 12.03 -5.09
N ARG A 20 8.41 10.88 -5.76
CA ARG A 20 9.57 9.97 -5.62
C ARG A 20 9.89 9.50 -4.19
N ASN A 21 9.06 9.82 -3.20
CA ASN A 21 9.16 9.26 -1.86
C ASN A 21 8.61 7.84 -1.88
N THR A 22 9.49 6.85 -1.77
CA THR A 22 9.14 5.45 -1.93
C THR A 22 9.86 4.55 -0.95
N VAL A 23 9.19 3.47 -0.57
CA VAL A 23 9.79 2.34 0.16
C VAL A 23 9.30 1.06 -0.49
N GLY A 24 10.18 0.09 -0.69
CA GLY A 24 9.80 -1.14 -1.35
C GLY A 24 10.68 -2.34 -1.00
N ASN A 25 10.20 -3.50 -1.43
CA ASN A 25 10.92 -4.76 -1.43
C ASN A 25 10.71 -5.45 -2.79
N MET A 26 11.07 -6.73 -2.91
CA MET A 26 10.90 -7.50 -4.15
C MET A 26 9.43 -7.78 -4.55
N PHE A 27 8.48 -7.58 -3.65
CA PHE A 27 7.05 -7.88 -3.85
C PHE A 27 6.20 -6.62 -4.05
N PHE A 28 6.48 -5.55 -3.30
CA PHE A 28 5.69 -4.32 -3.27
C PHE A 28 6.58 -3.08 -3.25
N VAL A 29 6.05 -1.98 -3.78
CA VAL A 29 6.62 -0.63 -3.62
C VAL A 29 5.50 0.31 -3.24
N ILE A 30 5.70 1.11 -2.19
CA ILE A 30 4.76 2.11 -1.73
C ILE A 30 5.31 3.48 -2.13
N TYR A 31 4.55 4.24 -2.90
CA TYR A 31 4.77 5.65 -3.16
C TYR A 31 3.91 6.48 -2.23
N ILE A 32 4.46 7.54 -1.66
CA ILE A 32 3.78 8.34 -0.64
C ILE A 32 3.87 9.83 -0.99
N LYS A 33 2.75 10.51 -0.81
CA LYS A 33 2.61 11.96 -0.92
C LYS A 33 1.86 12.45 0.31
N LYS A 34 2.44 13.40 1.03
CA LYS A 34 1.70 14.14 2.07
C LYS A 34 0.60 14.99 1.42
N GLN A 35 -0.56 15.02 2.05
CA GLN A 35 -1.71 15.79 1.60
C GLN A 35 -2.57 16.18 2.80
N ASP A 36 -2.67 17.49 3.05
CA ASP A 36 -3.39 18.05 4.21
C ASP A 36 -4.87 18.38 3.89
N GLU A 37 -5.27 18.25 2.62
CA GLU A 37 -6.64 18.57 2.17
C GLU A 37 -7.72 17.59 2.69
N PHE A 38 -7.33 16.43 3.23
CA PHE A 38 -8.28 15.39 3.64
C PHE A 38 -8.06 14.96 5.10
N ASN A 39 -9.15 14.79 5.85
CA ASN A 39 -9.12 14.17 7.19
C ASN A 39 -9.06 12.63 7.15
N HIS A 40 -8.54 12.05 6.07
CA HIS A 40 -8.40 10.61 5.90
C HIS A 40 -7.39 10.29 4.79
N PHE A 41 -6.68 9.18 4.94
CA PHE A 41 -5.78 8.72 3.89
C PHE A 41 -6.54 8.32 2.63
N ARG A 42 -5.87 8.40 1.48
CA ARG A 42 -6.36 7.85 0.23
C ARG A 42 -5.30 6.97 -0.41
N PHE A 43 -5.73 5.88 -1.08
CA PHE A 43 -4.78 5.05 -1.80
C PHE A 43 -5.27 4.50 -3.13
N SER A 44 -4.31 4.03 -3.92
CA SER A 44 -4.53 3.23 -5.12
C SER A 44 -3.65 1.98 -5.15
N LEU A 45 -4.09 0.97 -5.91
CA LEU A 45 -3.33 -0.24 -6.17
C LEU A 45 -2.96 -0.29 -7.65
N SER A 46 -1.66 -0.23 -7.93
CA SER A 46 -1.10 -0.39 -9.27
C SER A 46 -0.61 -1.82 -9.46
N ILE A 47 -0.99 -2.44 -10.57
CA ILE A 47 -0.56 -3.80 -10.93
C ILE A 47 -0.30 -3.85 -12.43
N GLY A 48 0.85 -4.39 -12.83
CA GLY A 48 1.22 -4.53 -14.23
C GLY A 48 0.49 -5.70 -14.90
N LYS A 49 0.40 -5.67 -16.24
CA LYS A 49 -0.13 -6.78 -17.06
C LYS A 49 0.64 -8.09 -16.84
N LYS A 50 1.93 -8.00 -16.53
CA LYS A 50 2.84 -9.14 -16.28
C LYS A 50 2.54 -9.93 -15.00
N TYR A 51 1.62 -9.47 -14.13
CA TYR A 51 1.33 -10.16 -12.87
C TYR A 51 0.63 -11.52 -13.07
N GLY A 52 -0.28 -11.62 -14.05
CA GLY A 52 -1.10 -12.82 -14.25
C GLY A 52 -2.49 -12.50 -14.79
N LYS A 53 -3.39 -13.49 -14.74
CA LYS A 53 -4.77 -13.40 -15.24
C LYS A 53 -5.62 -12.45 -14.39
N ALA A 54 -6.79 -12.08 -14.91
CA ALA A 54 -7.69 -11.12 -14.25
C ALA A 54 -8.10 -11.57 -12.83
N HIS A 55 -8.40 -12.85 -12.64
CA HIS A 55 -8.79 -13.37 -11.32
C HIS A 55 -7.65 -13.30 -10.30
N GLU A 56 -6.40 -13.53 -10.72
CA GLU A 56 -5.21 -13.45 -9.87
C GLU A 56 -4.95 -11.99 -9.45
N ARG A 57 -5.01 -11.06 -10.41
CA ARG A 57 -4.91 -9.62 -10.13
C ARG A 57 -6.02 -9.15 -9.19
N ASN A 58 -7.23 -9.67 -9.34
CA ASN A 58 -8.35 -9.34 -8.47
C ASN A 58 -8.16 -9.92 -7.07
N LEU A 59 -7.64 -11.14 -6.95
CA LEU A 59 -7.36 -11.79 -5.68
C LEU A 59 -6.34 -10.99 -4.86
N ILE A 60 -5.19 -10.65 -5.43
CA ILE A 60 -4.17 -9.87 -4.72
C ILE A 60 -4.70 -8.49 -4.33
N LYS A 61 -5.44 -7.80 -5.21
CA LYS A 61 -6.07 -6.52 -4.88
C LYS A 61 -7.09 -6.64 -3.74
N ARG A 62 -7.81 -7.76 -3.65
CA ARG A 62 -8.72 -8.02 -2.51
C ARG A 62 -7.92 -8.24 -1.22
N ARG A 63 -6.90 -9.09 -1.24
CA ARG A 63 -6.02 -9.36 -0.10
C ARG A 63 -5.35 -8.10 0.43
N ILE A 64 -4.80 -7.25 -0.44
CA ILE A 64 -4.16 -5.99 -0.03
C ILE A 64 -5.18 -5.02 0.59
N ARG A 65 -6.40 -4.94 0.02
CA ARG A 65 -7.47 -4.12 0.62
C ARG A 65 -7.91 -4.61 1.99
N GLU A 66 -7.84 -5.92 2.23
CA GLU A 66 -8.08 -6.52 3.54
C GLU A 66 -7.04 -6.04 4.55
N VAL A 67 -5.75 -6.14 4.19
CA VAL A 67 -4.63 -5.67 5.02
C VAL A 67 -4.75 -4.18 5.32
N ILE A 68 -4.99 -3.33 4.32
CA ILE A 68 -5.16 -1.88 4.54
C ILE A 68 -6.36 -1.58 5.43
N ARG A 69 -7.46 -2.36 5.33
CA ARG A 69 -8.60 -2.19 6.22
C ARG A 69 -8.24 -2.53 7.67
N PHE A 70 -7.45 -3.58 7.89
CA PHE A 70 -7.00 -3.99 9.22
C PHE A 70 -6.20 -2.87 9.90
N TYR A 71 -5.28 -2.22 9.18
CA TYR A 71 -4.45 -1.13 9.70
C TYR A 71 -5.05 0.27 9.56
N LYS A 72 -6.34 0.38 9.20
CA LYS A 72 -6.97 1.65 8.82
C LYS A 72 -6.83 2.75 9.87
N GLU A 73 -6.98 2.42 11.15
CA GLU A 73 -6.91 3.38 12.25
C GLU A 73 -5.46 3.74 12.62
N GLU A 74 -4.49 2.96 12.16
CA GLU A 74 -3.06 3.18 12.41
C GLU A 74 -2.39 4.01 11.29
N ILE A 75 -3.03 4.12 10.13
CA ILE A 75 -2.51 4.86 8.98
C ILE A 75 -2.74 6.36 9.17
N SER A 76 -1.69 7.15 8.97
CA SER A 76 -1.75 8.62 9.04
C SER A 76 -2.86 9.18 8.14
N THR A 77 -3.60 10.18 8.61
CA THR A 77 -4.75 10.70 7.87
C THR A 77 -4.39 11.71 6.78
N ASP A 78 -3.17 12.25 6.81
CA ASP A 78 -2.62 13.33 5.96
C ASP A 78 -1.81 12.79 4.76
N VAL A 79 -2.15 11.60 4.24
CA VAL A 79 -1.36 10.94 3.19
C VAL A 79 -2.19 10.38 2.06
N GLU A 80 -1.62 10.51 0.86
CA GLU A 80 -2.01 9.77 -0.34
C GLU A 80 -0.90 8.79 -0.70
N PHE A 81 -1.25 7.53 -0.96
CA PHE A 81 -0.24 6.53 -1.32
C PHE A 81 -0.67 5.58 -2.43
N VAL A 82 0.32 5.05 -3.16
CA VAL A 82 0.09 4.05 -4.22
C VAL A 82 0.93 2.84 -3.93
N ILE A 83 0.28 1.67 -3.83
CA ILE A 83 0.99 0.39 -3.72
C ILE A 83 1.13 -0.21 -5.11
N VAL A 84 2.37 -0.35 -5.57
CA VAL A 84 2.74 -1.06 -6.78
C VAL A 84 3.00 -2.52 -6.44
N ILE A 85 2.29 -3.41 -7.10
CA ILE A 85 2.35 -4.86 -6.91
C ILE A 85 3.25 -5.46 -7.99
N LYS A 86 4.37 -6.08 -7.57
CA LYS A 86 5.32 -6.74 -8.47
C LYS A 86 4.87 -8.16 -8.81
N PRO A 87 5.26 -8.72 -9.98
CA PRO A 87 4.88 -10.08 -10.39
C PRO A 87 5.19 -11.16 -9.35
N LYS A 88 6.32 -11.02 -8.64
CA LYS A 88 6.76 -11.99 -7.62
C LYS A 88 5.79 -12.11 -6.43
N ALA A 89 4.95 -11.10 -6.17
CA ALA A 89 3.93 -11.17 -5.12
C ALA A 89 2.82 -12.20 -5.40
N ARG A 90 2.85 -12.88 -6.55
CA ARG A 90 1.94 -13.99 -6.88
C ARG A 90 2.23 -15.26 -6.06
N GLU A 91 3.47 -15.44 -5.64
CA GLU A 91 3.93 -16.59 -4.85
C GLU A 91 3.49 -16.52 -3.38
N LEU A 92 3.03 -15.34 -2.93
CA LEU A 92 2.73 -15.09 -1.53
C LEU A 92 1.36 -15.60 -1.08
N THR A 93 1.35 -16.23 0.09
CA THR A 93 0.18 -16.47 0.92
C THR A 93 -0.39 -15.17 1.49
N PHE A 94 -1.60 -15.23 2.05
CA PHE A 94 -2.19 -14.04 2.69
C PHE A 94 -1.38 -13.56 3.90
N ALA A 95 -0.85 -14.49 4.69
CA ALA A 95 -0.02 -14.17 5.85
C ALA A 95 1.24 -13.40 5.44
N GLU A 96 1.96 -13.89 4.41
CA GLU A 96 3.15 -13.21 3.91
C GLU A 96 2.82 -11.85 3.28
N ILE A 97 1.67 -11.70 2.60
CA ILE A 97 1.22 -10.40 2.08
C ILE A 97 1.02 -9.42 3.24
N LYS A 98 0.36 -9.84 4.32
CA LYS A 98 0.12 -9.00 5.50
C LYS A 98 1.45 -8.57 6.12
N GLU A 99 2.34 -9.52 6.40
CA GLU A 99 3.63 -9.27 7.03
C GLU A 99 4.51 -8.33 6.18
N ASN A 100 4.62 -8.59 4.87
CA ASN A 100 5.42 -7.75 3.98
C ASN A 100 4.89 -6.31 3.90
N LEU A 101 3.56 -6.15 3.84
CA LEU A 101 2.95 -4.82 3.81
C LEU A 101 3.09 -4.10 5.15
N GLU A 102 2.90 -4.78 6.28
CA GLU A 102 3.10 -4.21 7.62
C GLU A 102 4.51 -3.63 7.77
N LYS A 103 5.54 -4.44 7.45
CA LYS A 103 6.94 -3.98 7.47
C LYS A 103 7.17 -2.76 6.57
N LEU A 104 6.60 -2.74 5.37
CA LEU A 104 6.73 -1.59 4.46
C LEU A 104 5.95 -0.36 4.94
N MET A 105 4.78 -0.52 5.53
CA MET A 105 3.97 0.59 6.06
C MET A 105 4.65 1.25 7.27
N ILE A 106 5.30 0.47 8.13
CA ILE A 106 6.11 0.97 9.25
C ILE A 106 7.33 1.72 8.72
N ARG A 107 8.14 1.08 7.85
CA ARG A 107 9.34 1.70 7.25
C ARG A 107 9.04 2.98 6.49
N SER A 108 7.85 3.07 5.92
CA SER A 108 7.42 4.23 5.13
C SER A 108 6.72 5.30 5.96
N LYS A 109 6.62 5.10 7.29
CA LYS A 109 5.96 5.99 8.25
C LYS A 109 4.48 6.25 7.92
N LEU A 110 3.85 5.32 7.19
CA LEU A 110 2.40 5.33 6.97
C LEU A 110 1.67 4.95 8.25
N ILE A 111 2.20 3.95 8.96
CA ILE A 111 1.69 3.54 10.26
C ILE A 111 2.52 4.19 11.35
N VAL A 112 1.86 4.94 12.23
CA VAL A 112 2.48 5.51 13.44
C VAL A 112 2.28 4.50 14.57
N ARG A 113 2.99 3.38 14.53
CA ARG A 113 3.10 2.52 15.72
C ARG A 113 4.13 3.14 16.66
N LYS A 114 3.76 3.27 17.94
CA LYS A 114 4.73 3.33 19.04
C LYS A 114 5.65 2.10 18.88
N GLU A 115 6.94 2.36 18.99
CA GLU A 115 8.07 1.43 18.88
C GLU A 115 7.67 -0.04 19.09
N ILE A 116 7.83 -0.87 18.06
CA ILE A 116 8.04 -2.30 18.27
C ILE A 116 9.53 -2.50 18.04
N GLU A 117 10.21 -2.84 19.13
CA GLU A 117 11.62 -3.19 19.19
C GLU A 117 11.98 -4.13 18.04
N ASP A 118 13.06 -3.77 17.35
CA ASP A 118 13.74 -4.64 16.41
C ASP A 118 14.19 -5.91 17.15
N GLU A 119 13.38 -6.97 17.12
CA GLU A 119 13.94 -8.32 17.22
C GLU A 119 14.66 -8.62 15.90
N LYS A 120 15.90 -8.13 15.86
CA LYS A 120 16.99 -8.81 15.14
C LYS A 120 17.06 -10.26 15.63
N LEU A 121 16.85 -11.20 14.72
CA LEU A 121 17.55 -12.48 14.75
C LEU A 121 18.09 -12.76 13.35
#